data_AF-A0A6L3MWV0-F1
#
_entry.id   AF-A0A6L3MWV0-F1
#
_cell.length_a   1.000
_cell.length_b   1.000
_cell.length_c   1.000
_cell.angle_alpha   90.00
_cell.angle_beta   90.00
_cell.angle_gamma   90.00
#
_symmetry.space_group_name_H-M   'P 1'
#
loop_
_entity.id
_entity.type
_entity.pdbx_description
1 polymer ?
#
loop_
_entity_poly.entity_id
_entity_poly.type
_entity_poly.pdbx_seq_one_letter_code
_entity_poly.pdbx_strand_id
1 'polypeptide(L)'
;MRFKPGLSVLLSCAVVVVPFIAGCGGGDDPVPISVPQCSGSTCGPSGPITQPPVVTKLCPDALDYTTTYTGGSGSGEYVKVRFDTTKQTYQMQFIESSVPTSAGQINTTRAGLTISGAFHHPTNLPTAEQNRCAFILDSGATSDGSYAVKINRFDPPMLFVGNGVVGGGIPGATIAFDGIELAPGVVLGVVPSRAFDFYPFIGFSETETDFTKVAGNYNELGIHLQPTGTSFQSAAPQGWQPDVVNWNQTLNADGSCTITAGSDYSCQTTGTPWTRRTNADNSPDNVFVSQSAGGAYPGAGQTQPLVILTPTQAKGIMIVGKLNGVLVPVVIRVGYAFSPPGNPFGSVADAEIGISVLAPATALPANAMQGGFVGATSASACGVVADNGVKGAPAQGGPAFDASKPHPNLPGSFDGTFFLPGAGNCTDGSAVSSIAANYTSTLFQGATAAFINPQTSGVTGQFALDYAQATPGKIKVTALRDFNARNANGDVAIISKGDTGWAVKIGNVYAMVVNDSRTNPFFTVGAFIQ
;
A
#
# COMPACT_ATOMS: atom_id res chain seq x y z
N MET A 1 54.83 -58.65 -8.07
CA MET A 1 55.32 -57.62 -9.01
C MET A 1 54.12 -56.81 -9.52
N ARG A 2 54.18 -55.48 -9.38
CA ARG A 2 53.44 -54.40 -10.09
C ARG A 2 51.91 -54.31 -9.94
N PHE A 3 51.24 -53.16 -9.88
CA PHE A 3 51.50 -51.76 -9.45
C PHE A 3 50.12 -51.03 -9.51
N LYS A 4 49.78 -50.23 -8.48
CA LYS A 4 48.83 -49.08 -8.36
C LYS A 4 47.36 -49.10 -8.90
N PRO A 5 46.40 -48.57 -8.10
CA PRO A 5 45.17 -47.92 -8.60
C PRO A 5 45.32 -46.39 -8.70
N GLY A 6 44.59 -45.79 -9.65
CA GLY A 6 44.54 -44.36 -9.93
C GLY A 6 43.43 -43.62 -9.17
N LEU A 7 43.74 -42.38 -8.86
CA LEU A 7 43.09 -41.38 -8.02
C LEU A 7 42.02 -40.59 -8.79
N SER A 8 40.91 -40.20 -8.15
CA SER A 8 40.20 -38.94 -8.46
C SER A 8 39.39 -38.47 -7.25
N VAL A 9 39.64 -37.22 -6.89
CA VAL A 9 39.32 -36.53 -5.64
C VAL A 9 37.92 -35.91 -5.70
N LEU A 10 37.08 -36.14 -4.69
CA LEU A 10 35.88 -35.35 -4.40
C LEU A 10 36.14 -34.54 -3.13
N LEU A 11 36.21 -33.21 -3.28
CA LEU A 11 36.36 -32.25 -2.20
C LEU A 11 34.98 -32.06 -1.54
N SER A 12 34.86 -32.49 -0.28
CA SER A 12 33.66 -32.32 0.54
C SER A 12 33.87 -31.12 1.47
N CYS A 13 33.15 -30.01 1.27
CA CYS A 13 33.14 -28.89 2.20
C CYS A 13 32.02 -29.08 3.23
N ALA A 14 32.43 -29.22 4.50
CA ALA A 14 31.56 -29.33 5.66
C ALA A 14 30.86 -28.00 5.98
N VAL A 15 29.55 -28.04 6.19
CA VAL A 15 28.76 -26.93 6.74
C VAL A 15 28.81 -27.03 8.26
N VAL A 16 29.43 -26.06 8.92
CA VAL A 16 29.42 -25.93 10.38
C VAL A 16 28.20 -25.11 10.78
N VAL A 17 27.26 -25.74 11.48
CA VAL A 17 26.14 -25.09 12.17
C VAL A 17 26.62 -24.65 13.55
N VAL A 18 26.52 -23.36 13.87
CA VAL A 18 26.78 -22.84 15.23
C VAL A 18 25.45 -22.44 15.87
N PRO A 19 25.13 -22.89 17.09
CA PRO A 19 23.92 -22.50 17.79
C PRO A 19 24.16 -21.18 18.55
N PHE A 20 23.24 -20.21 18.41
CA PHE A 20 23.23 -19.02 19.26
C PHE A 20 22.34 -19.28 20.49
N ILE A 21 22.96 -19.25 21.67
CA ILE A 21 22.30 -19.16 22.98
C ILE A 21 22.22 -17.66 23.33
N ALA A 22 21.01 -17.15 23.56
CA ALA A 22 20.80 -15.81 24.12
C ALA A 22 20.57 -15.93 25.63
N GLY A 23 21.43 -15.29 26.42
CA GLY A 23 21.26 -15.14 27.87
C GLY A 23 20.41 -13.91 28.20
N CYS A 24 19.46 -14.06 29.13
CA CYS A 24 18.80 -12.95 29.81
C CYS A 24 19.79 -12.22 30.75
N GLY A 25 19.72 -10.89 30.76
CA GLY A 25 20.30 -10.06 31.81
C GLY A 25 19.63 -8.69 31.79
N GLY A 26 18.77 -8.42 32.78
CA GLY A 26 18.08 -7.15 32.94
C GLY A 26 19.01 -6.02 33.37
N GLY A 27 18.71 -4.83 32.88
CA GLY A 27 19.34 -3.56 33.22
C GLY A 27 18.66 -2.46 32.41
N ASP A 28 18.00 -1.55 33.11
CA ASP A 28 17.28 -0.40 32.55
C ASP A 28 18.28 0.55 31.85
N ASP A 29 18.46 0.38 30.54
CA ASP A 29 18.88 1.41 29.58
C ASP A 29 18.90 0.80 28.15
N PRO A 30 18.39 1.50 27.11
CA PRO A 30 18.31 0.95 25.76
C PRO A 30 19.70 0.83 25.12
N VAL A 31 20.13 -0.40 24.86
CA VAL A 31 21.37 -0.68 24.10
C VAL A 31 21.10 -0.55 22.60
N PRO A 32 22.00 0.05 21.79
CA PRO A 32 21.87 0.08 20.34
C PRO A 32 21.71 -1.32 19.74
N ILE A 33 20.84 -1.46 18.73
CA ILE A 33 20.83 -2.65 17.88
C ILE A 33 22.15 -2.70 17.11
N SER A 34 23.08 -3.52 17.57
CA SER A 34 24.23 -3.91 16.77
C SER A 34 23.76 -4.84 15.66
N VAL A 35 23.55 -4.29 14.47
CA VAL A 35 23.64 -5.11 13.26
C VAL A 35 25.09 -5.58 13.18
N PRO A 36 25.37 -6.90 13.07
CA PRO A 36 26.74 -7.39 13.01
C PRO A 36 27.50 -6.64 11.91
N GLN A 37 28.47 -5.83 12.32
CA GLN A 37 29.38 -5.22 11.37
C GLN A 37 30.15 -6.34 10.68
N CYS A 38 30.30 -6.16 9.37
CA CYS A 38 30.99 -7.09 8.47
C CYS A 38 32.22 -7.71 9.16
N SER A 39 32.13 -9.00 9.49
CA SER A 39 33.24 -9.72 10.11
C SER A 39 34.11 -10.30 8.99
N GLY A 40 35.18 -9.59 8.63
CA GLY A 40 36.13 -10.01 7.62
C GLY A 40 37.37 -9.12 7.57
N SER A 41 38.49 -9.66 7.08
CA SER A 41 39.79 -8.98 6.98
C SER A 41 39.84 -7.83 5.96
N THR A 42 38.69 -7.35 5.47
CA THR A 42 38.54 -6.28 4.47
C THR A 42 37.93 -4.99 5.05
N CYS A 43 37.61 -4.95 6.36
CA CYS A 43 37.07 -3.76 7.01
C CYS A 43 38.18 -2.92 7.66
N GLY A 44 38.25 -1.62 7.33
CA GLY A 44 39.18 -0.67 7.95
C GLY A 44 38.82 -0.34 9.41
N PRO A 45 39.76 0.18 10.21
CA PRO A 45 39.52 0.47 11.63
C PRO A 45 38.51 1.61 11.81
N SER A 46 37.43 1.35 12.55
CA SER A 46 36.45 2.36 12.96
C SER A 46 36.86 2.96 14.31
N GLY A 47 36.89 4.30 14.40
CA GLY A 47 37.28 5.02 15.60
C GLY A 47 36.29 4.87 16.78
N PRO A 48 36.69 5.29 18.00
CA PRO A 48 35.88 5.14 19.20
C PRO A 48 34.59 5.98 19.14
N ILE A 49 33.50 5.40 19.62
CA ILE A 49 32.17 6.02 19.67
C ILE A 49 32.13 6.98 20.87
N THR A 50 32.09 8.29 20.65
CA THR A 50 31.98 9.31 21.70
C THR A 50 30.65 10.06 21.61
N GLN A 51 29.60 9.51 22.24
CA GLN A 51 28.47 10.18 22.93
C GLN A 51 27.31 9.17 23.05
N PRO A 52 26.58 9.11 24.18
CA PRO A 52 25.26 8.47 24.21
C PRO A 52 24.34 9.21 23.23
N PRO A 53 23.70 8.52 22.27
CA PRO A 53 22.81 9.18 21.34
C PRO A 53 21.62 9.80 22.10
N VAL A 54 21.31 11.06 21.79
CA VAL A 54 20.09 11.72 22.22
C VAL A 54 18.90 10.86 21.77
N VAL A 55 17.98 10.53 22.68
CA VAL A 55 16.73 9.85 22.31
C VAL A 55 15.93 10.81 21.42
N THR A 56 15.97 10.59 20.11
CA THR A 56 15.11 11.28 19.16
C THR A 56 13.68 10.85 19.43
N LYS A 57 12.85 11.73 20.02
CA LYS A 57 11.42 11.46 20.20
C LYS A 57 10.77 11.19 18.84
N LEU A 58 10.12 10.05 18.69
CA LEU A 58 9.53 9.62 17.42
C LEU A 58 8.14 10.24 17.20
N CYS A 59 7.41 10.48 18.29
CA CYS A 59 6.05 11.01 18.27
C CYS A 59 5.80 12.05 19.37
N PRO A 60 4.71 12.84 19.27
CA PRO A 60 4.32 13.80 20.30
C PRO A 60 4.21 13.16 21.70
N ASP A 61 4.45 13.95 22.75
CA ASP A 61 4.39 13.45 24.14
C ASP A 61 2.97 13.05 24.55
N ALA A 62 1.97 13.80 24.08
CA ALA A 62 0.57 13.54 24.30
C ALA A 62 -0.26 14.01 23.11
N LEU A 63 -1.42 13.39 22.96
CA LEU A 63 -2.50 13.83 22.07
C LEU A 63 -3.79 13.89 22.90
N ASP A 64 -4.65 14.86 22.60
CA ASP A 64 -5.86 15.20 23.37
C ASP A 64 -7.05 15.56 22.46
N TYR A 65 -7.14 14.89 21.30
CA TYR A 65 -8.08 15.14 20.21
C TYR A 65 -7.92 16.49 19.46
N THR A 66 -6.98 17.35 19.83
CA THR A 66 -6.75 18.62 19.11
C THR A 66 -6.05 18.42 17.77
N THR A 67 -5.20 17.39 17.66
CA THR A 67 -4.49 17.07 16.43
C THR A 67 -5.34 16.15 15.56
N THR A 68 -5.65 16.61 14.34
CA THR A 68 -6.35 15.81 13.32
C THR A 68 -5.37 15.34 12.26
N TYR A 69 -5.25 14.04 12.10
CA TYR A 69 -4.52 13.46 10.98
C TYR A 69 -5.50 13.22 9.82
N THR A 70 -5.27 13.91 8.71
CA THR A 70 -6.04 13.81 7.47
C THR A 70 -5.33 12.85 6.54
N GLY A 71 -5.98 11.75 6.15
CA GLY A 71 -5.30 10.67 5.46
C GLY A 71 -6.19 9.81 4.60
N GLY A 72 -5.58 8.85 3.94
CA GLY A 72 -6.21 7.97 3.00
C GLY A 72 -5.81 6.52 3.22
N SER A 73 -6.67 5.60 2.78
CA SER A 73 -6.45 4.17 2.94
C SER A 73 -6.51 3.38 1.63
N GLY A 74 -5.88 2.20 1.61
CA GLY A 74 -5.92 1.26 0.49
C GLY A 74 -7.31 0.70 0.19
N SER A 75 -8.29 0.83 1.10
CA SER A 75 -9.71 0.55 0.83
C SER A 75 -10.41 1.63 0.02
N GLY A 76 -9.71 2.68 -0.41
CA GLY A 76 -10.34 3.80 -1.09
C GLY A 76 -11.10 4.72 -0.14
N GLU A 77 -10.76 4.75 1.15
CA GLU A 77 -11.42 5.60 2.14
C GLU A 77 -10.59 6.83 2.45
N TYR A 78 -11.22 8.00 2.40
CA TYR A 78 -10.68 9.27 2.90
C TYR A 78 -11.11 9.45 4.35
N VAL A 79 -10.14 9.51 5.27
CA VAL A 79 -10.36 9.39 6.71
C VAL A 79 -9.68 10.51 7.47
N LYS A 80 -10.33 10.98 8.54
CA LYS A 80 -9.72 11.83 9.57
C LYS A 80 -9.63 11.04 10.88
N VAL A 81 -8.45 11.00 11.49
CA VAL A 81 -8.23 10.30 12.77
C VAL A 81 -7.65 11.25 13.82
N ARG A 82 -8.09 11.07 15.07
CA ARG A 82 -7.64 11.83 16.25
C ARG A 82 -7.47 10.87 17.42
N PHE A 83 -6.58 11.22 18.35
CA PHE A 83 -6.27 10.39 19.52
C PHE A 83 -6.28 11.20 20.81
N ASP A 84 -6.61 10.53 21.91
CA ASP A 84 -6.40 10.99 23.28
C ASP A 84 -5.56 9.94 24.01
N THR A 85 -4.28 10.25 24.25
CA THR A 85 -3.32 9.34 24.88
C THR A 85 -3.51 9.23 26.39
N THR A 86 -4.18 10.18 27.02
CA THR A 86 -4.49 10.12 28.45
C THR A 86 -5.63 9.13 28.69
N LYS A 87 -6.65 9.17 27.83
CA LYS A 87 -7.80 8.26 27.90
C LYS A 87 -7.59 6.94 27.16
N GLN A 88 -6.53 6.85 26.34
CA GLN A 88 -6.28 5.73 25.43
C GLN A 88 -7.47 5.47 24.49
N THR A 89 -8.00 6.56 23.91
CA THR A 89 -9.15 6.52 23.01
C THR A 89 -8.86 7.23 21.69
N TYR A 90 -9.55 6.83 20.63
CA TYR A 90 -9.44 7.45 19.33
C TYR A 90 -10.81 7.78 18.73
N GLN A 91 -10.80 8.70 17.78
CA GLN A 91 -11.93 9.04 16.93
C GLN A 91 -11.52 8.91 15.47
N MET A 92 -12.36 8.28 14.67
CA MET A 92 -12.12 8.10 13.24
C MET A 92 -13.38 8.47 12.47
N GLN A 93 -13.24 9.41 11.55
CA GLN A 93 -14.31 9.87 10.67
C GLN A 93 -14.02 9.40 9.24
N PHE A 94 -14.95 8.65 8.66
CA PHE A 94 -14.91 8.20 7.28
C PHE A 94 -15.58 9.28 6.41
N ILE A 95 -14.79 10.15 5.81
CA ILE A 95 -15.31 11.28 5.04
C ILE A 95 -15.87 10.81 3.70
N GLU A 96 -15.12 9.96 2.99
CA GLU A 96 -15.57 9.24 1.80
C GLU A 96 -15.21 7.76 1.99
N SER A 97 -16.10 6.85 1.62
CA SER A 97 -15.87 5.41 1.71
C SER A 97 -16.86 4.67 0.82
N SER A 98 -16.34 3.73 0.02
CA SER A 98 -17.14 2.72 -0.69
C SER A 98 -17.35 1.45 0.14
N VAL A 99 -16.73 1.35 1.31
CA VAL A 99 -16.79 0.16 2.17
C VAL A 99 -18.19 0.05 2.78
N PRO A 100 -18.93 -1.04 2.53
CA PRO A 100 -20.23 -1.29 3.13
C PRO A 100 -20.18 -1.36 4.66
N THR A 101 -21.24 -0.91 5.34
CA THR A 101 -21.37 -1.08 6.81
C THR A 101 -21.64 -2.54 7.21
N SER A 102 -22.06 -3.37 6.26
CA SER A 102 -22.31 -4.81 6.40
C SER A 102 -22.11 -5.52 5.06
N ALA A 103 -21.69 -6.79 5.10
CA ALA A 103 -21.51 -7.60 3.90
C ALA A 103 -22.86 -7.95 3.24
N GLY A 104 -22.84 -8.15 1.92
CA GLY A 104 -24.02 -8.52 1.13
C GLY A 104 -24.78 -7.33 0.52
N GLN A 105 -24.29 -6.11 0.70
CA GLN A 105 -24.91 -4.88 0.16
C GLN A 105 -23.86 -3.85 -0.23
N ILE A 106 -24.26 -2.87 -1.06
CA ILE A 106 -23.38 -1.83 -1.61
C ILE A 106 -23.87 -0.39 -1.41
N ASN A 107 -25.12 -0.20 -0.99
CA ASN A 107 -25.76 1.13 -0.95
C ASN A 107 -25.50 1.89 0.35
N THR A 108 -25.26 1.20 1.46
CA THR A 108 -25.01 1.79 2.77
C THR A 108 -23.55 1.61 3.14
N THR A 109 -22.77 2.67 2.99
CA THR A 109 -21.32 2.65 3.23
C THR A 109 -20.95 3.36 4.52
N ARG A 110 -19.67 3.30 4.90
CA ARG A 110 -19.15 4.05 6.06
C ARG A 110 -19.10 5.55 5.83
N ALA A 111 -19.33 6.06 4.62
CA ALA A 111 -19.21 7.48 4.31
C ALA A 111 -20.10 8.32 5.24
N GLY A 112 -19.51 9.36 5.84
CA GLY A 112 -20.14 10.24 6.82
C GLY A 112 -20.15 9.72 8.26
N LEU A 113 -19.80 8.45 8.51
CA LEU A 113 -19.80 7.89 9.87
C LEU A 113 -18.57 8.34 10.66
N THR A 114 -18.76 8.50 11.98
CA THR A 114 -17.69 8.70 12.95
C THR A 114 -17.76 7.63 14.01
N ILE A 115 -16.65 6.91 14.20
CA ILE A 115 -16.51 5.92 15.27
C ILE A 115 -15.61 6.47 16.38
N SER A 116 -15.91 6.08 17.62
CA SER A 116 -15.02 6.25 18.78
C SER A 116 -14.65 4.88 19.33
N GLY A 117 -13.41 4.74 19.77
CA GLY A 117 -12.85 3.45 20.18
C GLY A 117 -11.72 3.56 21.18
N ALA A 118 -11.34 2.43 21.76
CA ALA A 118 -10.17 2.30 22.63
C ALA A 118 -8.95 1.81 21.85
N PHE A 119 -7.76 2.15 22.33
CA PHE A 119 -6.51 1.58 21.86
C PHE A 119 -5.59 1.26 23.04
N HIS A 120 -4.56 0.46 22.81
CA HIS A 120 -3.45 0.28 23.75
C HIS A 120 -2.10 0.36 23.05
N HIS A 121 -1.04 0.55 23.85
CA HIS A 121 0.34 0.49 23.37
C HIS A 121 0.84 -0.96 23.40
N PRO A 122 1.53 -1.45 22.36
CA PRO A 122 2.23 -2.73 22.45
C PRO A 122 3.35 -2.68 23.48
N THR A 123 3.83 -3.86 23.87
CA THR A 123 5.00 -4.00 24.77
C THR A 123 6.12 -4.83 24.14
N ASN A 124 5.99 -5.16 22.86
CA ASN A 124 6.84 -6.13 22.15
C ASN A 124 7.53 -5.55 20.92
N LEU A 125 7.46 -4.23 20.70
CA LEU A 125 8.30 -3.56 19.71
C LEU A 125 9.73 -3.38 20.25
N PRO A 126 10.74 -3.23 19.37
CA PRO A 126 12.16 -3.26 19.74
C PRO A 126 12.58 -2.21 20.76
N THR A 127 11.90 -1.06 20.84
CA THR A 127 12.19 -0.02 21.81
C THR A 127 10.94 0.46 22.55
N ALA A 128 11.13 0.99 23.77
CA ALA A 128 10.06 1.60 24.55
C ALA A 128 9.42 2.79 23.81
N GLU A 129 10.21 3.56 23.05
CA GLU A 129 9.72 4.68 22.26
C GLU A 129 8.86 4.21 21.08
N GLN A 130 9.24 3.12 20.40
CA GLN A 130 8.38 2.50 19.39
C GLN A 130 7.07 1.99 19.97
N ASN A 131 7.11 1.34 21.15
CA ASN A 131 5.91 0.93 21.87
C ASN A 131 4.99 2.11 22.20
N ARG A 132 5.55 3.22 22.71
CA ARG A 132 4.81 4.45 23.02
C ARG A 132 4.15 5.07 21.80
N CYS A 133 4.80 4.98 20.64
CA CYS A 133 4.32 5.59 19.40
C CYS A 133 3.43 4.65 18.55
N ALA A 134 3.18 3.42 18.99
CA ALA A 134 2.30 2.46 18.33
C ALA A 134 0.97 2.29 19.09
N PHE A 135 -0.14 2.30 18.34
CA PHE A 135 -1.50 2.39 18.84
C PHE A 135 -2.28 1.21 18.23
N ILE A 136 -2.50 0.14 19.00
CA ILE A 136 -3.29 -1.02 18.58
C ILE A 136 -4.76 -0.75 18.89
N LEU A 137 -5.62 -0.78 17.87
CA LEU A 137 -7.04 -0.48 18.02
C LEU A 137 -7.80 -1.69 18.57
N ASP A 138 -8.55 -1.50 19.65
CA ASP A 138 -9.26 -2.57 20.36
C ASP A 138 -10.75 -2.66 19.99
N SER A 139 -11.35 -1.51 19.68
CA SER A 139 -12.78 -1.39 19.40
C SER A 139 -13.06 -0.10 18.63
N GLY A 140 -14.25 0.03 18.05
CA GLY A 140 -14.73 1.29 17.49
C GLY A 140 -16.19 1.21 17.09
N ALA A 141 -17.02 2.16 17.52
CA ALA A 141 -18.44 2.21 17.18
C ALA A 141 -18.94 3.64 17.06
N THR A 142 -20.03 3.83 16.31
CA THR A 142 -20.79 5.07 16.29
C THR A 142 -21.47 5.29 17.63
N SER A 143 -21.72 6.55 18.00
CA SER A 143 -22.34 6.90 19.29
C SER A 143 -23.77 6.37 19.45
N ASP A 144 -24.48 6.19 18.35
CA ASP A 144 -25.83 5.62 18.29
C ASP A 144 -25.86 4.09 18.19
N GLY A 145 -24.69 3.44 18.10
CA GLY A 145 -24.56 1.99 17.95
C GLY A 145 -25.02 1.44 16.60
N SER A 146 -25.34 2.29 15.61
CA SER A 146 -25.75 1.86 14.27
C SER A 146 -24.65 1.12 13.50
N TYR A 147 -23.38 1.36 13.86
CA TYR A 147 -22.24 0.72 13.23
C TYR A 147 -21.09 0.48 14.23
N ALA A 148 -20.45 -0.68 14.12
CA ALA A 148 -19.24 -1.03 14.87
C ALA A 148 -18.25 -1.78 13.99
N VAL A 149 -16.96 -1.49 14.13
CA VAL A 149 -15.91 -2.21 13.43
C VAL A 149 -15.68 -3.58 14.07
N LYS A 150 -15.38 -4.58 13.24
CA LYS A 150 -14.94 -5.90 13.70
C LYS A 150 -13.42 -5.92 13.74
N ILE A 151 -12.84 -6.12 14.93
CA ILE A 151 -11.39 -6.22 15.12
C ILE A 151 -10.99 -7.69 15.22
N ASN A 152 -10.10 -8.14 14.35
CA ASN A 152 -9.41 -9.42 14.52
C ASN A 152 -8.31 -9.27 15.58
N ARG A 153 -8.47 -9.92 16.74
CA ARG A 153 -7.50 -9.79 17.83
C ARG A 153 -6.15 -10.48 17.56
N PHE A 154 -6.10 -11.38 16.57
CA PHE A 154 -4.84 -12.02 16.18
C PHE A 154 -4.01 -11.16 15.22
N ASP A 155 -4.66 -10.23 14.53
CA ASP A 155 -4.02 -9.26 13.63
C ASP A 155 -4.76 -7.91 13.71
N PRO A 156 -4.69 -7.22 14.86
CA PRO A 156 -5.46 -6.00 15.06
C PRO A 156 -4.85 -4.84 14.25
N PRO A 157 -5.67 -3.87 13.80
CA PRO A 157 -5.16 -2.66 13.19
C PRO A 157 -4.23 -1.92 14.16
N MET A 158 -3.01 -1.67 13.72
CA MET A 158 -1.99 -0.90 14.41
C MET A 158 -1.67 0.38 13.64
N LEU A 159 -1.67 1.51 14.34
CA LEU A 159 -1.25 2.81 13.82
C LEU A 159 0.05 3.24 14.50
N PHE A 160 1.02 3.64 13.70
CA PHE A 160 2.30 4.22 14.13
C PHE A 160 2.20 5.74 14.00
N VAL A 161 2.14 6.42 15.14
CA VAL A 161 2.10 7.87 15.22
C VAL A 161 3.53 8.39 15.20
N GLY A 162 3.79 9.39 14.36
CA GLY A 162 5.03 10.16 14.34
C GLY A 162 4.76 11.66 14.48
N ASN A 163 5.84 12.45 14.45
CA ASN A 163 5.73 13.91 14.41
C ASN A 163 5.16 14.36 13.04
N GLY A 164 3.88 14.67 13.02
CA GLY A 164 3.17 15.21 11.86
C GLY A 164 2.59 14.19 10.87
N VAL A 165 2.82 12.89 11.11
CA VAL A 165 2.36 11.79 10.26
C VAL A 165 1.84 10.63 11.11
N VAL A 166 0.90 9.88 10.59
CA VAL A 166 0.47 8.58 11.13
C VAL A 166 0.39 7.59 9.97
N GLY A 167 0.95 6.39 10.14
CA GLY A 167 0.87 5.31 9.17
C GLY A 167 0.39 4.02 9.82
N GLY A 168 0.03 3.01 9.04
CA GLY A 168 -0.34 1.69 9.57
C GLY A 168 -1.64 1.18 8.98
N GLY A 169 -2.55 0.66 9.81
CA GLY A 169 -3.82 0.08 9.37
C GLY A 169 -5.04 0.71 10.04
N ILE A 170 -6.10 0.97 9.26
CA ILE A 170 -7.44 1.29 9.78
C ILE A 170 -8.33 0.03 9.79
N PRO A 171 -9.39 -0.04 10.62
CA PRO A 171 -10.22 -1.24 10.72
C PRO A 171 -10.79 -1.72 9.38
N GLY A 172 -10.60 -3.02 9.12
CA GLY A 172 -11.06 -3.67 7.90
C GLY A 172 -12.55 -3.97 7.89
N ALA A 173 -13.02 -4.69 6.88
CA ALA A 173 -14.43 -5.06 6.69
C ALA A 173 -14.57 -6.44 6.05
N THR A 174 -15.77 -7.02 6.14
CA THR A 174 -16.17 -8.07 5.20
C THR A 174 -16.98 -7.43 4.08
N ILE A 175 -16.55 -7.62 2.84
CA ILE A 175 -17.20 -7.09 1.64
C ILE A 175 -17.67 -8.28 0.81
N ALA A 176 -18.94 -8.25 0.41
CA ALA A 176 -19.57 -9.23 -0.45
C ALA A 176 -20.77 -8.58 -1.13
N PHE A 177 -21.09 -9.02 -2.35
CA PHE A 177 -22.33 -8.65 -3.02
C PHE A 177 -22.71 -9.74 -4.03
N ASP A 178 -23.94 -10.23 -3.95
CA ASP A 178 -24.41 -11.33 -4.80
C ASP A 178 -24.60 -10.92 -6.27
N GLY A 179 -24.48 -9.63 -6.56
CA GLY A 179 -24.73 -9.06 -7.88
C GLY A 179 -26.20 -8.77 -8.14
N ILE A 180 -26.47 -8.26 -9.34
CA ILE A 180 -27.82 -7.89 -9.79
C ILE A 180 -28.21 -8.83 -10.93
N GLU A 181 -29.31 -9.55 -10.75
CA GLU A 181 -29.87 -10.39 -11.82
C GLU A 181 -30.67 -9.53 -12.80
N LEU A 182 -30.23 -9.48 -14.06
CA LEU A 182 -30.91 -8.74 -15.13
C LEU A 182 -31.90 -9.60 -15.92
N ALA A 183 -31.62 -10.89 -15.98
CA ALA A 183 -32.44 -11.93 -16.60
C ALA A 183 -32.08 -13.28 -15.96
N PRO A 184 -32.93 -14.31 -16.07
CA PRO A 184 -32.63 -15.63 -15.48
C PRO A 184 -31.23 -16.13 -15.85
N GLY A 185 -30.35 -16.23 -14.86
CA GLY A 185 -28.96 -16.69 -15.02
C GLY A 185 -27.95 -15.65 -15.54
N VAL A 186 -28.35 -14.38 -15.68
CA VAL A 186 -27.46 -13.27 -16.06
C VAL A 186 -27.31 -12.33 -14.87
N VAL A 187 -26.23 -12.49 -14.12
CA VAL A 187 -25.91 -11.69 -12.93
C VAL A 187 -24.72 -10.79 -13.21
N LEU A 188 -24.85 -9.50 -12.91
CA LEU A 188 -23.78 -8.52 -13.07
C LEU A 188 -23.28 -8.00 -11.72
N GLY A 189 -22.00 -7.58 -11.70
CA GLY A 189 -21.42 -6.86 -10.57
C GLY A 189 -21.22 -7.69 -9.31
N VAL A 190 -21.11 -9.02 -9.43
CA VAL A 190 -20.81 -9.91 -8.30
C VAL A 190 -19.49 -9.48 -7.64
N VAL A 191 -19.50 -9.42 -6.31
CA VAL A 191 -18.30 -9.23 -5.48
C VAL A 191 -18.19 -10.43 -4.55
N PRO A 192 -17.24 -11.36 -4.80
CA PRO A 192 -17.04 -12.49 -3.93
C PRO A 192 -16.77 -12.06 -2.49
N SER A 193 -17.27 -12.83 -1.52
CA SER A 193 -17.06 -12.49 -0.11
C SER A 193 -15.58 -12.51 0.25
N ARG A 194 -15.09 -11.42 0.85
CA ARG A 194 -13.75 -11.33 1.42
C ARG A 194 -13.74 -10.55 2.71
N ALA A 195 -12.97 -11.02 3.69
CA ALA A 195 -12.70 -10.32 4.93
C ALA A 195 -11.30 -9.71 4.89
N PHE A 196 -11.23 -8.45 5.31
CA PHE A 196 -10.01 -7.69 5.52
C PHE A 196 -9.90 -7.41 7.01
N ASP A 197 -8.76 -7.72 7.62
CA ASP A 197 -8.51 -7.41 9.03
C ASP A 197 -8.28 -5.90 9.22
N PHE A 198 -7.54 -5.30 8.30
CA PHE A 198 -7.32 -3.86 8.22
C PHE A 198 -6.98 -3.42 6.80
N TYR A 199 -7.01 -2.10 6.57
CA TYR A 199 -6.58 -1.48 5.33
C TYR A 199 -5.36 -0.58 5.57
N PRO A 200 -4.31 -0.63 4.72
CA PRO A 200 -3.17 0.28 4.82
C PRO A 200 -3.62 1.73 4.82
N PHE A 201 -3.01 2.55 5.65
CA PHE A 201 -3.39 3.95 5.85
C PHE A 201 -2.16 4.82 6.09
N ILE A 202 -2.23 6.05 5.59
CA ILE A 202 -1.30 7.12 5.92
C ILE A 202 -2.06 8.46 6.01
N GLY A 203 -1.74 9.27 7.01
CA GLY A 203 -2.34 10.57 7.21
C GLY A 203 -1.37 11.57 7.84
N PHE A 204 -1.69 12.86 7.68
CA PHE A 204 -0.83 13.97 8.04
C PHE A 204 -1.58 14.97 8.92
N SER A 205 -0.90 15.55 9.91
CA SER A 205 -1.50 16.57 10.78
C SER A 205 -1.67 17.93 10.08
N GLU A 206 -0.88 18.16 9.03
CA GLU A 206 -0.89 19.37 8.21
C GLU A 206 -0.94 18.99 6.74
N THR A 207 -1.68 19.77 5.93
CA THR A 207 -1.77 19.57 4.49
C THR A 207 -1.56 20.87 3.71
N GLU A 208 -1.21 20.74 2.43
CA GLU A 208 -1.21 21.82 1.44
C GLU A 208 -2.54 21.85 0.68
N THR A 209 -3.10 23.05 0.53
CA THR A 209 -4.40 23.30 -0.12
C THR A 209 -4.28 24.23 -1.33
N ASP A 210 -3.07 24.73 -1.61
CA ASP A 210 -2.74 25.44 -2.83
C ASP A 210 -2.16 24.49 -3.87
N PHE A 211 -2.95 24.15 -4.89
CA PHE A 211 -2.56 23.21 -5.94
C PHE A 211 -1.39 23.74 -6.80
N THR A 212 -1.18 25.05 -6.85
CA THR A 212 -0.06 25.62 -7.62
C THR A 212 1.30 25.17 -7.09
N LYS A 213 1.38 24.82 -5.80
CA LYS A 213 2.59 24.23 -5.17
C LYS A 213 2.71 22.72 -5.37
N VAL A 214 1.65 22.07 -5.83
CA VAL A 214 1.60 20.63 -6.12
C VAL A 214 1.96 20.37 -7.58
N ALA A 215 1.85 21.36 -8.46
CA ALA A 215 2.23 21.23 -9.87
C ALA A 215 3.66 20.71 -10.04
N GLY A 216 3.85 19.77 -10.96
CA GLY A 216 5.14 19.13 -11.20
C GLY A 216 5.04 17.83 -11.97
N ASN A 217 6.20 17.24 -12.28
CA ASN A 217 6.30 15.91 -12.88
C ASN A 217 6.58 14.87 -11.78
N TYR A 218 5.81 13.80 -11.76
CA TYR A 218 5.81 12.81 -10.69
C TYR A 218 6.00 11.39 -11.24
N ASN A 219 6.63 10.56 -10.42
CA ASN A 219 6.52 9.11 -10.43
C ASN A 219 5.40 8.73 -9.45
N GLU A 220 4.45 7.92 -9.88
CA GLU A 220 3.37 7.41 -9.02
C GLU A 220 3.59 5.91 -8.76
N LEU A 221 3.64 5.53 -7.48
CA LEU A 221 3.70 4.13 -7.04
C LEU A 221 2.54 3.81 -6.10
N GLY A 222 1.90 2.65 -6.28
CA GLY A 222 0.71 2.28 -5.53
C GLY A 222 0.12 0.93 -5.92
N ILE A 223 -1.04 0.64 -5.36
CA ILE A 223 -1.84 -0.54 -5.71
C ILE A 223 -3.33 -0.22 -5.60
N HIS A 224 -4.10 -0.70 -6.56
CA HIS A 224 -5.54 -0.69 -6.54
C HIS A 224 -6.08 -2.13 -6.51
N LEU A 225 -7.34 -2.27 -6.09
CA LEU A 225 -8.11 -3.50 -6.12
C LEU A 225 -9.42 -3.23 -6.84
N GLN A 226 -9.78 -4.12 -7.77
CA GLN A 226 -11.08 -4.14 -8.42
C GLN A 226 -11.94 -5.26 -7.82
N PRO A 227 -12.91 -4.95 -6.93
CA PRO A 227 -13.73 -5.95 -6.25
C PRO A 227 -14.52 -6.85 -7.21
N THR A 228 -15.02 -6.30 -8.31
CA THR A 228 -15.77 -7.04 -9.35
C THR A 228 -14.88 -7.88 -10.26
N GLY A 229 -13.56 -7.64 -10.25
CA GLY A 229 -12.64 -8.20 -11.23
C GLY A 229 -12.92 -7.70 -12.65
N THR A 230 -12.26 -8.35 -13.62
CA THR A 230 -12.41 -8.07 -15.06
C THR A 230 -12.34 -9.35 -15.89
N SER A 231 -12.63 -9.24 -17.19
CA SER A 231 -12.43 -10.36 -18.13
C SER A 231 -10.96 -10.76 -18.33
N PHE A 232 -10.00 -9.98 -17.81
CA PHE A 232 -8.57 -10.30 -17.88
C PHE A 232 -8.15 -11.40 -16.90
N GLN A 233 -8.99 -11.71 -15.90
CA GLN A 233 -8.78 -12.84 -14.97
C GLN A 233 -9.25 -14.17 -15.59
N SER A 234 -10.43 -14.14 -16.21
CA SER A 234 -11.20 -15.31 -16.64
C SER A 234 -12.39 -14.86 -17.50
N ALA A 235 -12.99 -15.78 -18.28
CA ALA A 235 -14.20 -15.47 -19.06
C ALA A 235 -15.37 -14.98 -18.19
N ALA A 236 -15.43 -15.45 -16.94
CA ALA A 236 -16.25 -14.88 -15.88
C ALA A 236 -15.33 -14.18 -14.87
N PRO A 237 -15.45 -12.86 -14.65
CA PRO A 237 -14.65 -12.15 -13.65
C PRO A 237 -14.71 -12.85 -12.30
N GLN A 238 -13.54 -13.03 -11.68
CA GLN A 238 -13.43 -13.76 -10.41
C GLN A 238 -13.49 -12.84 -9.20
N GLY A 239 -13.34 -11.53 -9.38
CA GLY A 239 -13.32 -10.55 -8.30
C GLY A 239 -11.94 -10.33 -7.71
N TRP A 240 -11.81 -9.28 -6.89
CA TRP A 240 -10.58 -8.92 -6.17
C TRP A 240 -9.30 -8.97 -7.01
N GLN A 241 -9.33 -8.32 -8.17
CA GLN A 241 -8.16 -8.16 -9.03
C GLN A 241 -7.22 -7.10 -8.44
N PRO A 242 -5.94 -7.42 -8.16
CA PRO A 242 -4.94 -6.42 -7.84
C PRO A 242 -4.37 -5.79 -9.11
N ASP A 243 -4.33 -4.45 -9.13
CA ASP A 243 -3.78 -3.67 -10.23
C ASP A 243 -2.67 -2.77 -9.70
N VAL A 244 -1.52 -2.82 -10.38
CA VAL A 244 -0.35 -2.03 -9.99
C VAL A 244 -0.49 -0.58 -10.43
N VAL A 245 0.04 0.32 -9.60
CA VAL A 245 0.32 1.69 -9.99
C VAL A 245 1.83 1.88 -10.09
N ASN A 246 2.33 2.06 -11.32
CA ASN A 246 3.73 2.38 -11.59
C ASN A 246 3.85 3.23 -12.86
N TRP A 247 3.55 4.52 -12.76
CA TRP A 247 3.52 5.40 -13.93
C TRP A 247 4.10 6.78 -13.67
N ASN A 248 4.08 7.62 -14.69
CA ASN A 248 4.55 8.99 -14.65
C ASN A 248 3.43 9.94 -15.02
N GLN A 249 3.40 11.14 -14.43
CA GLN A 249 2.42 12.15 -14.80
C GLN A 249 2.89 13.57 -14.53
N THR A 250 2.41 14.52 -15.35
CA THR A 250 2.65 15.96 -15.14
C THR A 250 1.37 16.62 -14.65
N LEU A 251 1.36 17.07 -13.40
CA LEU A 251 0.28 17.87 -12.82
C LEU A 251 0.54 19.36 -13.10
N ASN A 252 -0.43 20.03 -13.72
CA ASN A 252 -0.37 21.46 -14.01
C ASN A 252 -0.92 22.28 -12.84
N ALA A 253 -0.56 23.56 -12.75
CA ALA A 253 -0.98 24.44 -11.66
C ALA A 253 -2.49 24.69 -11.58
N ASP A 254 -3.22 24.48 -12.68
CA ASP A 254 -4.68 24.58 -12.76
C ASP A 254 -5.41 23.28 -12.35
N GLY A 255 -4.67 22.26 -11.91
CA GLY A 255 -5.23 20.97 -11.55
C GLY A 255 -5.32 19.97 -12.70
N SER A 256 -5.14 20.38 -13.95
CA SER A 256 -5.16 19.46 -15.08
C SER A 256 -3.92 18.56 -15.11
N CYS A 257 -3.99 17.46 -15.86
CA CYS A 257 -2.86 16.55 -16.05
C CYS A 257 -2.45 16.48 -17.52
N THR A 258 -1.15 16.58 -17.77
CA THR A 258 -0.54 16.40 -19.09
C THR A 258 0.21 15.07 -19.13
N ILE A 259 0.04 14.32 -20.21
CA ILE A 259 0.79 13.08 -20.44
C ILE A 259 2.28 13.38 -20.45
N THR A 260 3.03 12.71 -19.58
CA THR A 260 4.49 12.85 -19.54
C THR A 260 5.08 12.28 -20.83
N ALA A 261 5.95 13.04 -21.50
CA ALA A 261 6.55 12.63 -22.77
C ALA A 261 7.31 11.30 -22.62
N GLY A 262 7.05 10.36 -23.54
CA GLY A 262 7.66 9.03 -23.50
C GLY A 262 7.10 8.11 -22.41
N SER A 263 6.04 8.51 -21.70
CA SER A 263 5.39 7.65 -20.73
C SER A 263 4.55 6.58 -21.43
N ASP A 264 4.59 5.38 -20.87
CA ASP A 264 3.80 4.22 -21.31
C ASP A 264 2.35 4.27 -20.78
N TYR A 265 2.18 4.96 -19.65
CA TYR A 265 0.92 5.14 -18.93
C TYR A 265 0.99 6.46 -18.16
N SER A 266 -0.03 7.33 -18.18
CA SER A 266 0.05 8.66 -17.53
C SER A 266 -1.32 9.25 -17.23
N CYS A 267 -1.42 10.10 -16.19
CA CYS A 267 -2.66 10.82 -15.83
C CYS A 267 -3.85 9.93 -15.45
N GLN A 268 -3.59 8.71 -14.99
CA GLN A 268 -4.62 7.69 -14.73
C GLN A 268 -5.24 7.81 -13.33
N THR A 269 -4.91 8.88 -12.63
CA THR A 269 -5.58 9.30 -11.40
C THR A 269 -6.34 10.62 -11.55
N THR A 270 -6.35 11.23 -12.74
CA THR A 270 -7.00 12.53 -12.98
C THR A 270 -8.17 12.37 -13.95
N GLY A 271 -9.40 12.39 -13.44
CA GLY A 271 -10.61 12.42 -14.27
C GLY A 271 -10.94 13.83 -14.76
N THR A 272 -11.27 14.73 -13.83
CA THR A 272 -11.35 16.19 -14.05
C THR A 272 -10.13 16.87 -13.44
N PRO A 273 -9.82 18.13 -13.80
CA PRO A 273 -8.81 18.90 -13.09
C PRO A 273 -9.00 18.84 -11.56
N TRP A 274 -7.90 18.66 -10.84
CA TRP A 274 -7.89 18.63 -9.38
C TRP A 274 -8.32 19.98 -8.83
N THR A 275 -9.33 19.96 -7.96
CA THR A 275 -9.86 21.15 -7.30
C THR A 275 -9.88 20.95 -5.80
N ARG A 276 -9.82 22.04 -5.03
CA ARG A 276 -9.93 21.94 -3.57
C ARG A 276 -11.32 21.37 -3.23
N ARG A 277 -11.35 20.29 -2.44
CA ARG A 277 -12.61 19.72 -1.94
C ARG A 277 -13.26 20.71 -0.97
N THR A 278 -14.58 20.73 -0.94
CA THR A 278 -15.38 21.43 0.06
C THR A 278 -16.20 20.43 0.86
N ASN A 279 -16.51 20.78 2.11
CA ASN A 279 -17.49 20.06 2.92
C ASN A 279 -18.91 20.39 2.44
N ALA A 280 -19.91 19.68 2.97
CA ALA A 280 -21.32 19.88 2.61
C ALA A 280 -21.84 21.30 2.90
N ASP A 281 -21.24 22.00 3.86
CA ASP A 281 -21.55 23.39 4.20
C ASP A 281 -20.76 24.42 3.35
N ASN A 282 -20.08 23.96 2.29
CA ASN A 282 -19.15 24.73 1.45
C ASN A 282 -17.91 25.26 2.16
N SER A 283 -17.68 24.91 3.42
CA SER A 283 -16.41 25.20 4.07
C SER A 283 -15.29 24.45 3.34
N PRO A 284 -14.09 25.02 3.24
CA PRO A 284 -13.01 24.34 2.56
C PRO A 284 -12.61 23.06 3.30
N ASP A 285 -12.41 21.99 2.55
CA ASP A 285 -11.73 20.80 3.06
C ASP A 285 -10.25 20.84 2.66
N ASN A 286 -9.43 20.14 3.43
CA ASN A 286 -7.98 20.27 3.39
C ASN A 286 -7.32 19.23 2.45
N VAL A 287 -8.02 18.88 1.37
CA VAL A 287 -7.61 17.91 0.33
C VAL A 287 -8.10 18.37 -1.04
N PHE A 288 -7.59 17.74 -2.10
CA PHE A 288 -8.07 17.95 -3.47
C PHE A 288 -8.93 16.77 -3.95
N VAL A 289 -9.85 17.04 -4.87
CA VAL A 289 -10.71 16.05 -5.51
C VAL A 289 -10.64 16.16 -7.02
N SER A 290 -10.63 15.01 -7.69
CA SER A 290 -10.83 14.86 -9.12
C SER A 290 -12.03 13.94 -9.34
N GLN A 291 -12.98 14.37 -10.16
CA GLN A 291 -14.25 13.66 -10.39
C GLN A 291 -14.20 12.89 -11.71
N SER A 292 -15.18 12.04 -11.96
CA SER A 292 -15.37 11.48 -13.30
C SER A 292 -15.77 12.58 -14.30
N ALA A 293 -15.22 12.51 -15.51
CA ALA A 293 -15.56 13.40 -16.62
C ALA A 293 -16.83 12.96 -17.39
N GLY A 294 -17.77 12.29 -16.71
CA GLY A 294 -19.04 11.83 -17.29
C GLY A 294 -19.06 10.38 -17.79
N GLY A 295 -17.97 9.62 -17.58
CA GLY A 295 -17.85 8.20 -17.90
C GLY A 295 -17.40 7.38 -16.69
N ALA A 296 -16.64 6.32 -16.91
CA ALA A 296 -15.89 5.69 -15.84
C ALA A 296 -14.80 6.63 -15.28
N TYR A 297 -14.50 6.53 -13.99
CA TYR A 297 -13.34 7.24 -13.45
C TYR A 297 -12.05 6.51 -13.88
N PRO A 298 -10.95 7.22 -14.20
CA PRO A 298 -9.67 6.58 -14.51
C PRO A 298 -9.28 5.53 -13.46
N GLY A 299 -8.79 4.39 -13.95
CA GLY A 299 -8.43 3.25 -13.12
C GLY A 299 -6.97 2.84 -13.28
N ALA A 300 -6.47 2.05 -12.34
CA ALA A 300 -5.13 1.48 -12.44
C ALA A 300 -5.11 0.25 -13.37
N GLY A 301 -4.09 0.16 -14.24
CA GLY A 301 -3.94 -0.99 -15.11
C GLY A 301 -4.98 -1.02 -16.24
N GLN A 302 -5.56 -2.19 -16.50
CA GLN A 302 -6.57 -2.37 -17.54
C GLN A 302 -7.87 -2.75 -16.87
N THR A 303 -8.76 -1.77 -16.71
CA THR A 303 -9.99 -1.91 -15.93
C THR A 303 -11.19 -1.93 -16.86
N GLN A 304 -12.25 -2.58 -16.41
CA GLN A 304 -13.50 -2.73 -17.16
C GLN A 304 -14.69 -2.40 -16.24
N PRO A 305 -14.84 -1.13 -15.84
CA PRO A 305 -15.93 -0.72 -14.96
C PRO A 305 -17.29 -0.94 -15.65
N LEU A 306 -18.28 -1.36 -14.88
CA LEU A 306 -19.64 -1.61 -15.36
C LEU A 306 -20.47 -0.34 -15.14
N VAL A 307 -20.46 0.56 -16.12
CA VAL A 307 -21.24 1.81 -16.13
C VAL A 307 -22.30 1.68 -17.23
N ILE A 308 -23.58 1.53 -16.85
CA ILE A 308 -24.66 1.27 -17.82
C ILE A 308 -25.32 2.59 -18.28
N LEU A 309 -26.18 3.18 -17.45
CA LEU A 309 -26.98 4.36 -17.82
C LEU A 309 -26.68 5.60 -16.94
N THR A 310 -26.16 5.39 -15.74
CA THR A 310 -25.91 6.46 -14.76
C THR A 310 -24.40 6.70 -14.66
N PRO A 311 -23.93 7.96 -14.74
CA PRO A 311 -22.52 8.26 -14.55
C PRO A 311 -22.04 7.81 -13.17
N THR A 312 -20.78 7.37 -13.10
CA THR A 312 -20.14 7.03 -11.83
C THR A 312 -19.93 8.28 -10.97
N GLN A 313 -19.93 8.08 -9.65
CA GLN A 313 -19.46 9.07 -8.68
C GLN A 313 -18.11 8.68 -8.08
N ALA A 314 -17.44 7.69 -8.69
CA ALA A 314 -16.05 7.37 -8.36
C ALA A 314 -15.17 8.60 -8.61
N LYS A 315 -14.16 8.75 -7.75
CA LYS A 315 -13.35 9.97 -7.68
C LYS A 315 -11.97 9.67 -7.12
N GLY A 316 -11.03 10.56 -7.41
CA GLY A 316 -9.73 10.63 -6.77
C GLY A 316 -9.76 11.64 -5.64
N ILE A 317 -9.12 11.30 -4.51
CA ILE A 317 -8.83 12.24 -3.43
C ILE A 317 -7.31 12.35 -3.29
N MET A 318 -6.77 13.55 -3.39
CA MET A 318 -5.35 13.82 -3.17
C MET A 318 -5.14 14.53 -1.84
N ILE A 319 -4.46 13.85 -0.92
CA ILE A 319 -4.01 14.40 0.35
C ILE A 319 -2.55 14.80 0.19
N VAL A 320 -2.26 16.10 0.28
CA VAL A 320 -0.88 16.60 0.19
C VAL A 320 -0.38 16.92 1.59
N GLY A 321 0.27 15.95 2.23
CA GLY A 321 0.83 16.11 3.57
C GLY A 321 1.99 17.11 3.60
N LYS A 322 2.09 17.89 4.67
CA LYS A 322 3.28 18.69 4.99
C LYS A 322 4.07 17.95 6.06
N LEU A 323 5.24 17.42 5.70
CA LEU A 323 6.08 16.68 6.62
C LEU A 323 7.52 17.18 6.51
N ASN A 324 8.04 17.77 7.60
CA ASN A 324 9.40 18.29 7.68
C ASN A 324 9.76 19.25 6.52
N GLY A 325 8.82 20.12 6.15
CA GLY A 325 8.97 21.08 5.05
C GLY A 325 8.84 20.48 3.64
N VAL A 326 8.51 19.19 3.52
CA VAL A 326 8.29 18.49 2.24
C VAL A 326 6.80 18.25 2.01
N LEU A 327 6.35 18.43 0.77
CA LEU A 327 5.00 18.06 0.34
C LEU A 327 4.99 16.57 -0.06
N VAL A 328 4.08 15.80 0.56
CA VAL A 328 3.89 14.37 0.30
C VAL A 328 2.49 14.15 -0.26
N PRO A 329 2.32 14.11 -1.59
CA PRO A 329 1.03 13.82 -2.20
C PRO A 329 0.73 12.32 -2.18
N VAL A 330 -0.39 11.98 -1.56
CA VAL A 330 -0.99 10.64 -1.52
C VAL A 330 -2.32 10.71 -2.25
N VAL A 331 -2.54 9.80 -3.20
CA VAL A 331 -3.78 9.73 -3.97
C VAL A 331 -4.55 8.48 -3.56
N ILE A 332 -5.86 8.66 -3.35
CA ILE A 332 -6.79 7.59 -3.00
C ILE A 332 -7.83 7.48 -4.12
N ARG A 333 -8.03 6.25 -4.59
CA ARG A 333 -9.09 5.91 -5.51
C ARG A 333 -10.33 5.51 -4.71
N VAL A 334 -11.36 6.36 -4.74
CA VAL A 334 -12.64 6.11 -4.06
C VAL A 334 -13.61 5.48 -5.06
N GLY A 335 -13.92 4.21 -4.84
CA GLY A 335 -14.89 3.45 -5.62
C GLY A 335 -16.32 3.97 -5.50
N TYR A 336 -17.16 3.63 -6.47
CA TYR A 336 -18.60 3.87 -6.42
C TYR A 336 -19.37 2.67 -6.97
N ALA A 337 -20.19 2.09 -6.10
CA ALA A 337 -21.15 1.07 -6.46
C ALA A 337 -22.52 1.47 -5.88
N PHE A 338 -23.56 1.38 -6.70
CA PHE A 338 -24.91 1.73 -6.28
C PHE A 338 -25.92 0.93 -7.08
N SER A 339 -26.95 0.41 -6.42
CA SER A 339 -28.08 -0.25 -7.07
C SER A 339 -29.40 0.31 -6.55
N PRO A 340 -30.15 1.10 -7.34
CA PRO A 340 -31.40 1.66 -6.89
C PRO A 340 -32.48 0.58 -6.72
N PRO A 341 -33.22 0.56 -5.60
CA PRO A 341 -34.31 -0.39 -5.40
C PRO A 341 -35.32 -0.35 -6.55
N GLY A 342 -35.62 -1.52 -7.14
CA GLY A 342 -36.59 -1.66 -8.22
C GLY A 342 -36.14 -1.14 -9.60
N ASN A 343 -34.90 -0.68 -9.75
CA ASN A 343 -34.37 -0.24 -11.04
C ASN A 343 -32.95 -0.78 -11.28
N PRO A 344 -32.79 -2.03 -11.75
CA PRO A 344 -31.48 -2.62 -11.97
C PRO A 344 -30.66 -1.87 -13.04
N PHE A 345 -31.32 -1.23 -14.02
CA PHE A 345 -30.66 -0.45 -15.08
C PHE A 345 -30.08 0.88 -14.60
N GLY A 346 -30.51 1.36 -13.42
CA GLY A 346 -29.91 2.52 -12.75
C GLY A 346 -28.64 2.19 -11.96
N SER A 347 -28.17 0.95 -12.00
CA SER A 347 -27.02 0.51 -11.20
C SER A 347 -25.68 0.92 -11.82
N VAL A 348 -24.70 1.15 -10.97
CA VAL A 348 -23.33 1.49 -11.33
C VAL A 348 -22.38 0.59 -10.54
N ALA A 349 -21.35 0.05 -11.19
CA ALA A 349 -20.28 -0.70 -10.55
C ALA A 349 -18.92 -0.24 -11.09
N ASP A 350 -18.44 0.86 -10.48
CA ASP A 350 -17.10 1.41 -10.63
C ASP A 350 -16.36 1.28 -9.29
N ALA A 351 -16.26 0.03 -8.82
CA ALA A 351 -15.93 -0.30 -7.45
C ALA A 351 -14.43 -0.26 -7.13
N GLU A 352 -13.58 0.20 -8.05
CA GLU A 352 -12.13 0.24 -7.85
C GLU A 352 -11.76 1.06 -6.61
N ILE A 353 -10.85 0.51 -5.81
CA ILE A 353 -10.35 1.13 -4.59
C ILE A 353 -8.83 1.06 -4.57
N GLY A 354 -8.16 2.01 -3.95
CA GLY A 354 -6.71 1.93 -3.89
C GLY A 354 -6.02 3.16 -3.33
N ILE A 355 -4.70 3.04 -3.21
CA ILE A 355 -3.81 4.06 -2.69
C ILE A 355 -2.52 4.10 -3.51
N SER A 356 -2.03 5.31 -3.75
CA SER A 356 -0.74 5.56 -4.38
C SER A 356 -0.07 6.80 -3.79
N VAL A 357 1.23 6.93 -4.05
CA VAL A 357 2.07 8.04 -3.60
C VAL A 357 2.77 8.65 -4.81
N LEU A 358 2.80 9.97 -4.85
CA LEU A 358 3.48 10.74 -5.89
C LEU A 358 4.83 11.23 -5.39
N ALA A 359 5.90 10.82 -6.06
CA ALA A 359 7.25 11.32 -5.81
C ALA A 359 7.71 12.22 -6.97
N PRO A 360 8.30 13.39 -6.70
CA PRO A 360 8.87 14.21 -7.76
C PRO A 360 9.82 13.40 -8.66
N ALA A 361 9.70 13.55 -9.97
CA ALA A 361 10.57 12.93 -10.96
C ALA A 361 11.94 13.64 -11.03
N THR A 362 12.59 13.76 -9.88
CA THR A 362 13.91 14.38 -9.70
C THR A 362 14.94 13.31 -9.40
N ALA A 363 16.11 13.39 -10.03
CA ALA A 363 17.17 12.41 -9.82
C ALA A 363 17.53 12.27 -8.33
N LEU A 364 17.63 11.04 -7.85
CA LEU A 364 18.02 10.74 -6.47
C LEU A 364 19.53 10.44 -6.45
N PRO A 365 20.29 11.02 -5.50
CA PRO A 365 21.68 10.65 -5.34
C PRO A 365 21.82 9.18 -4.89
N ALA A 366 23.00 8.60 -5.10
CA ALA A 366 23.30 7.29 -4.52
C ALA A 366 23.10 7.32 -3.01
N ASN A 367 22.51 6.26 -2.46
CA ASN A 367 22.18 6.13 -1.04
C ASN A 367 21.16 7.19 -0.54
N ALA A 368 20.30 7.72 -1.43
CA ALA A 368 19.26 8.67 -1.03
C ALA A 368 18.27 8.09 0.00
N MET A 369 18.08 6.77 0.03
CA MET A 369 17.29 6.10 1.06
C MET A 369 18.20 5.62 2.19
N GLN A 370 17.93 6.10 3.41
CA GLN A 370 18.65 5.72 4.62
C GLN A 370 17.69 5.77 5.82
N GLY A 371 17.84 4.80 6.72
CA GLY A 371 17.11 4.73 7.98
C GLY A 371 15.99 3.69 8.00
N GLY A 372 15.35 3.60 9.14
CA GLY A 372 14.21 2.74 9.43
C GLY A 372 12.88 3.44 9.12
N PHE A 373 11.99 2.73 8.46
CA PHE A 373 10.64 3.17 8.14
C PHE A 373 9.66 2.10 8.60
N VAL A 374 8.47 2.50 9.02
CA VAL A 374 7.39 1.55 9.33
C VAL A 374 6.17 1.86 8.48
N GLY A 375 5.52 0.80 8.02
CA GLY A 375 4.40 0.91 7.09
C GLY A 375 3.51 -0.32 7.12
N ALA A 376 2.31 -0.15 6.56
CA ALA A 376 1.46 -1.26 6.20
C ALA A 376 1.71 -1.65 4.74
N THR A 377 1.49 -2.92 4.45
CA THR A 377 1.71 -3.48 3.12
C THR A 377 0.39 -3.91 2.49
N SER A 378 0.41 -4.07 1.17
CA SER A 378 -0.70 -4.63 0.42
C SER A 378 -0.96 -6.10 0.74
N ALA A 379 -0.10 -6.78 1.52
CA ALA A 379 -0.32 -8.17 1.93
C ALA A 379 -1.62 -8.34 2.73
N SER A 380 -1.95 -7.35 3.57
CA SER A 380 -3.21 -7.26 4.32
C SER A 380 -4.45 -7.22 3.41
N ALA A 381 -4.28 -6.70 2.19
CA ALA A 381 -5.36 -6.53 1.22
C ALA A 381 -5.37 -7.63 0.14
N CYS A 382 -4.22 -8.09 -0.33
CA CYS A 382 -4.07 -9.04 -1.43
C CYS A 382 -2.62 -9.57 -1.49
N GLY A 383 -2.23 -10.39 -0.51
CA GLY A 383 -0.87 -10.93 -0.43
C GLY A 383 -0.62 -12.17 -1.29
N VAL A 384 -1.61 -13.06 -1.44
CA VAL A 384 -1.50 -14.26 -2.28
C VAL A 384 -2.44 -14.12 -3.46
N VAL A 385 -1.89 -14.18 -4.66
CA VAL A 385 -2.64 -13.98 -5.91
C VAL A 385 -2.65 -15.28 -6.70
N ALA A 386 -3.85 -15.74 -7.05
CA ALA A 386 -4.03 -16.82 -8.01
C ALA A 386 -4.10 -16.25 -9.43
N ASP A 387 -3.49 -16.94 -10.38
CA ASP A 387 -3.50 -16.57 -11.81
C ASP A 387 -3.89 -17.78 -12.65
N ASN A 388 -4.88 -17.59 -13.53
CA ASN A 388 -5.40 -18.62 -14.43
C ASN A 388 -4.83 -18.49 -15.86
N GLY A 389 -3.84 -17.62 -16.05
CA GLY A 389 -3.20 -17.32 -17.33
C GLY A 389 -3.98 -16.32 -18.18
N VAL A 390 -3.25 -15.64 -19.09
CA VAL A 390 -3.78 -14.59 -19.98
C VAL A 390 -4.91 -15.13 -20.86
N LYS A 391 -6.06 -14.42 -20.89
CA LYS A 391 -7.29 -14.87 -21.56
C LYS A 391 -7.54 -14.27 -22.94
N GLY A 392 -6.68 -13.35 -23.40
CA GLY A 392 -6.66 -12.88 -24.78
C GLY A 392 -7.66 -11.78 -25.15
N ALA A 393 -8.31 -11.14 -24.17
CA ALA A 393 -9.04 -9.91 -24.43
C ALA A 393 -8.04 -8.76 -24.67
N PRO A 394 -8.15 -7.98 -25.76
CA PRO A 394 -7.24 -6.87 -26.01
C PRO A 394 -7.46 -5.74 -25.00
N ALA A 395 -6.37 -5.09 -24.63
CA ALA A 395 -6.37 -3.88 -23.82
C ALA A 395 -7.16 -2.76 -24.52
N GLN A 396 -7.78 -1.87 -23.74
CA GLN A 396 -8.46 -0.71 -24.31
C GLN A 396 -7.48 0.45 -24.44
N GLY A 397 -7.22 0.87 -25.68
CA GLY A 397 -6.37 2.02 -25.98
C GLY A 397 -7.02 3.34 -25.59
N GLY A 398 -6.20 4.33 -25.25
CA GLY A 398 -6.63 5.69 -24.95
C GLY A 398 -5.49 6.70 -25.15
N PRO A 399 -5.73 8.01 -24.95
CA PRO A 399 -4.71 9.03 -25.17
C PRO A 399 -3.42 8.78 -24.37
N ALA A 400 -3.54 8.19 -23.19
CA ALA A 400 -2.44 7.92 -22.28
C ALA A 400 -1.97 6.45 -22.26
N PHE A 401 -2.45 5.61 -23.18
CA PHE A 401 -2.08 4.20 -23.26
C PHE A 401 -2.28 3.66 -24.69
N ASP A 402 -1.18 3.24 -25.34
CA ASP A 402 -1.20 2.74 -26.71
C ASP A 402 -1.24 1.20 -26.75
N ALA A 403 -2.45 0.64 -26.72
CA ALA A 403 -2.68 -0.82 -26.74
C ALA A 403 -2.06 -1.57 -27.94
N SER A 404 -1.56 -0.87 -28.96
CA SER A 404 -0.90 -1.48 -30.13
C SER A 404 0.60 -1.72 -29.94
N LYS A 405 1.12 -1.47 -28.73
CA LYS A 405 2.55 -1.62 -28.39
C LYS A 405 2.77 -2.57 -27.22
N PRO A 406 4.01 -3.07 -27.03
CA PRO A 406 4.37 -3.81 -25.83
C PRO A 406 4.47 -2.87 -24.61
N HIS A 407 3.91 -3.31 -23.49
CA HIS A 407 3.94 -2.62 -22.20
C HIS A 407 4.68 -3.47 -21.15
N PRO A 408 6.02 -3.43 -21.10
CA PRO A 408 6.82 -4.34 -20.27
C PRO A 408 6.68 -4.11 -18.76
N ASN A 409 6.05 -3.00 -18.34
CA ASN A 409 5.81 -2.66 -16.94
C ASN A 409 4.35 -2.89 -16.51
N LEU A 410 3.57 -3.61 -17.32
CA LEU A 410 2.20 -4.02 -17.01
C LEU A 410 2.07 -5.54 -17.13
N PRO A 411 1.18 -6.17 -16.35
CA PRO A 411 0.94 -7.59 -16.45
C PRO A 411 0.23 -7.93 -17.77
N GLY A 412 0.81 -8.84 -18.55
CA GLY A 412 0.24 -9.27 -19.82
C GLY A 412 1.29 -9.65 -20.86
N SER A 413 0.85 -9.78 -22.10
CA SER A 413 1.70 -10.11 -23.23
C SER A 413 1.27 -9.36 -24.49
N PHE A 414 2.23 -8.93 -25.30
CA PHE A 414 1.95 -8.39 -26.63
C PHE A 414 1.93 -9.52 -27.66
N ASP A 415 0.84 -9.66 -28.41
CA ASP A 415 0.66 -10.77 -29.38
C ASP A 415 1.19 -10.46 -30.79
N GLY A 416 1.78 -9.27 -30.97
CA GLY A 416 2.21 -8.75 -32.28
C GLY A 416 1.24 -7.74 -32.89
N THR A 417 0.02 -7.62 -32.36
CA THR A 417 -0.99 -6.66 -32.79
C THR A 417 -1.50 -5.81 -31.62
N PHE A 418 -1.86 -6.46 -30.51
CA PHE A 418 -2.40 -5.82 -29.33
C PHE A 418 -1.72 -6.31 -28.05
N PHE A 419 -1.69 -5.45 -27.04
CA PHE A 419 -1.40 -5.86 -25.68
C PHE A 419 -2.60 -6.63 -25.11
N LEU A 420 -2.32 -7.81 -24.58
CA LEU A 420 -3.28 -8.70 -23.93
C LEU A 420 -3.02 -8.67 -22.42
N PRO A 421 -3.82 -7.94 -21.63
CA PRO A 421 -3.60 -7.82 -20.19
C PRO A 421 -3.78 -9.16 -19.50
N GLY A 422 -2.96 -9.39 -18.48
CA GLY A 422 -3.12 -10.49 -17.53
C GLY A 422 -3.56 -9.94 -16.19
N ALA A 423 -4.50 -10.61 -15.54
CA ALA A 423 -4.96 -10.22 -14.20
C ALA A 423 -5.05 -11.43 -13.28
N GLY A 424 -4.51 -11.28 -12.07
CA GLY A 424 -4.67 -12.25 -11.00
C GLY A 424 -5.95 -12.00 -10.20
N ASN A 425 -6.24 -12.85 -9.23
CA ASN A 425 -7.34 -12.69 -8.30
C ASN A 425 -6.92 -13.09 -6.87
N CYS A 426 -7.47 -12.40 -5.88
CA CYS A 426 -7.29 -12.72 -4.47
C CYS A 426 -8.58 -13.26 -3.85
N THR A 427 -9.06 -14.39 -4.36
CA THR A 427 -10.34 -15.00 -3.93
C THR A 427 -10.21 -16.11 -2.89
N ASP A 428 -8.98 -16.55 -2.58
CA ASP A 428 -8.75 -17.67 -1.66
C ASP A 428 -9.04 -17.34 -0.17
N GLY A 429 -9.46 -16.10 0.11
CA GLY A 429 -9.79 -15.63 1.45
C GLY A 429 -8.58 -15.47 2.37
N SER A 430 -7.36 -15.66 1.87
CA SER A 430 -6.13 -15.51 2.66
C SER A 430 -5.67 -14.07 2.68
N ALA A 431 -6.36 -13.22 3.45
CA ALA A 431 -5.62 -12.13 4.10
C ALA A 431 -4.52 -12.84 4.90
N VAL A 432 -3.28 -12.60 4.55
CA VAL A 432 -2.18 -13.42 5.05
C VAL A 432 -2.00 -13.16 6.54
N SER A 433 -2.15 -14.22 7.33
CA SER A 433 -2.35 -14.17 8.78
C SER A 433 -1.11 -13.79 9.60
N SER A 434 -0.08 -13.25 8.96
CA SER A 434 1.17 -12.90 9.63
C SER A 434 1.33 -11.39 9.72
N ILE A 435 1.30 -10.86 10.94
CA ILE A 435 1.64 -9.46 11.28
C ILE A 435 2.92 -9.02 10.56
N ALA A 436 3.93 -9.89 10.47
CA ALA A 436 5.21 -9.61 9.81
C ALA A 436 5.13 -9.40 8.28
N ALA A 437 4.05 -9.84 7.65
CA ALA A 437 3.76 -9.55 6.25
C ALA A 437 2.93 -8.27 6.11
N ASN A 438 1.98 -8.06 7.03
CA ASN A 438 1.00 -6.97 6.94
C ASN A 438 1.58 -5.63 7.43
N TYR A 439 2.53 -5.68 8.36
CA TYR A 439 3.34 -4.57 8.83
C TYR A 439 4.82 -4.89 8.65
N THR A 440 5.54 -4.01 7.96
CA THR A 440 6.99 -4.14 7.81
C THR A 440 7.70 -2.93 8.41
N SER A 441 8.77 -3.22 9.16
CA SER A 441 9.82 -2.25 9.40
C SER A 441 10.84 -2.40 8.27
N THR A 442 11.01 -1.37 7.45
CA THR A 442 11.96 -1.38 6.34
C THR A 442 13.21 -0.61 6.73
N LEU A 443 14.37 -1.27 6.70
CA LEU A 443 15.65 -0.63 6.92
C LEU A 443 16.36 -0.41 5.58
N PHE A 444 16.69 0.84 5.27
CA PHE A 444 17.51 1.20 4.12
C PHE A 444 18.94 1.50 4.56
N GLN A 445 19.90 0.83 3.92
CA GLN A 445 21.32 1.03 4.16
C GLN A 445 22.10 0.93 2.86
N GLY A 446 22.50 2.09 2.34
CA GLY A 446 23.27 2.21 1.11
C GLY A 446 22.52 1.67 -0.11
N ALA A 447 23.09 0.63 -0.73
CA ALA A 447 22.51 -0.08 -1.88
C ALA A 447 21.66 -1.30 -1.48
N THR A 448 21.26 -1.41 -0.21
CA THR A 448 20.45 -2.53 0.28
C THR A 448 19.26 -2.06 1.10
N ALA A 449 18.18 -2.83 1.07
CA ALA A 449 17.05 -2.68 1.98
C ALA A 449 16.67 -4.04 2.57
N ALA A 450 16.06 -4.03 3.75
CA ALA A 450 15.53 -5.24 4.38
C ALA A 450 14.15 -4.97 4.97
N PHE A 451 13.24 -5.92 4.77
CA PHE A 451 12.05 -6.03 5.60
C PHE A 451 12.40 -6.76 6.89
N ILE A 452 11.97 -6.15 7.98
CA ILE A 452 12.22 -6.61 9.34
C ILE A 452 10.85 -6.80 9.99
N ASN A 453 10.67 -7.96 10.61
CA ASN A 453 9.50 -8.22 11.44
C ASN A 453 9.53 -7.23 12.63
N PRO A 454 8.53 -6.35 12.77
CA PRO A 454 8.53 -5.32 13.80
C PRO A 454 8.46 -5.87 15.23
N GLN A 455 8.10 -7.15 15.45
CA GLN A 455 8.00 -7.75 16.78
C GLN A 455 9.22 -8.57 17.18
N THR A 456 9.96 -9.11 16.21
CA THR A 456 11.10 -10.01 16.47
C THR A 456 12.44 -9.45 16.01
N SER A 457 12.43 -8.31 15.29
CA SER A 457 13.59 -7.74 14.61
C SER A 457 14.27 -8.68 13.61
N GLY A 458 13.63 -9.81 13.26
CA GLY A 458 14.15 -10.76 12.29
C GLY A 458 13.96 -10.26 10.86
N VAL A 459 14.98 -10.45 10.02
CA VAL A 459 14.89 -10.13 8.59
C VAL A 459 13.93 -11.12 7.91
N THR A 460 12.86 -10.59 7.31
CA THR A 460 11.82 -11.34 6.59
C THR A 460 11.91 -11.20 5.08
N GLY A 461 12.61 -10.18 4.57
CA GLY A 461 12.88 -9.98 3.15
C GLY A 461 14.12 -9.11 2.96
N GLN A 462 14.80 -9.23 1.83
CA GLN A 462 16.02 -8.46 1.55
C GLN A 462 16.07 -8.05 0.09
N PHE A 463 16.57 -6.85 -0.18
CA PHE A 463 16.55 -6.22 -1.50
C PHE A 463 17.89 -5.54 -1.83
N ALA A 464 18.27 -5.60 -3.10
CA ALA A 464 19.28 -4.71 -3.69
C ALA A 464 18.59 -3.48 -4.28
N LEU A 465 19.25 -2.33 -4.13
CA LEU A 465 18.81 -1.03 -4.62
C LEU A 465 19.77 -0.55 -5.69
N ASP A 466 19.24 -0.23 -6.87
CA ASP A 466 19.99 0.31 -7.99
C ASP A 466 19.52 1.74 -8.27
N TYR A 467 20.43 2.69 -8.01
CA TYR A 467 20.24 4.12 -8.19
C TYR A 467 20.68 4.63 -9.58
N ALA A 468 21.22 3.77 -10.44
CA ALA A 468 21.76 4.15 -11.75
C ALA A 468 20.69 4.17 -12.86
N GLN A 469 19.40 4.23 -12.48
CA GLN A 469 18.30 4.14 -13.43
C GLN A 469 18.17 5.42 -14.26
N ALA A 470 17.85 5.25 -15.54
CA ALA A 470 17.67 6.37 -16.47
C ALA A 470 16.44 7.23 -16.12
N THR A 471 15.41 6.64 -15.50
CA THR A 471 14.19 7.34 -15.07
C THR A 471 14.45 8.09 -13.75
N PRO A 472 14.47 9.43 -13.75
CA PRO A 472 14.74 10.20 -12.54
C PRO A 472 13.70 9.96 -11.45
N GLY A 473 14.14 9.86 -10.20
CA GLY A 473 13.26 9.76 -9.03
C GLY A 473 12.78 8.35 -8.71
N LYS A 474 13.17 7.33 -9.49
CA LYS A 474 12.93 5.92 -9.19
C LYS A 474 14.22 5.19 -8.86
N ILE A 475 14.13 4.23 -7.94
CA ILE A 475 15.20 3.30 -7.57
C ILE A 475 14.72 1.92 -7.96
N LYS A 476 15.51 1.18 -8.73
CA LYS A 476 15.15 -0.21 -9.06
C LYS A 476 15.43 -1.08 -7.85
N VAL A 477 14.49 -1.97 -7.56
CA VAL A 477 14.55 -2.91 -6.44
C VAL A 477 14.63 -4.32 -6.99
N THR A 478 15.53 -5.13 -6.44
CA THR A 478 15.62 -6.57 -6.76
C THR A 478 15.60 -7.36 -5.46
N ALA A 479 14.64 -8.27 -5.30
CA ALA A 479 14.56 -9.17 -4.16
C ALA A 479 15.76 -10.14 -4.14
N LEU A 480 16.52 -10.11 -3.06
CA LEU A 480 17.65 -11.01 -2.81
C LEU A 480 17.22 -12.25 -2.00
N ARG A 481 16.07 -12.17 -1.34
CA ARG A 481 15.47 -13.23 -0.52
C ARG A 481 13.95 -13.15 -0.63
N ASP A 482 13.30 -14.31 -0.58
CA ASP A 482 11.84 -14.40 -0.51
C ASP A 482 11.30 -13.61 0.68
N PHE A 483 10.20 -12.91 0.46
CA PHE A 483 9.36 -12.34 1.51
C PHE A 483 8.07 -13.15 1.56
N ASN A 484 7.92 -13.88 2.67
CA ASN A 484 6.86 -14.84 2.84
C ASN A 484 5.78 -14.30 3.77
N ALA A 485 4.55 -14.65 3.41
CA ALA A 485 3.45 -14.73 4.31
C ALA A 485 3.34 -16.15 4.91
N ARG A 486 2.47 -16.32 5.90
CA ARG A 486 2.09 -17.64 6.41
C ARG A 486 0.57 -17.84 6.35
N ASN A 487 0.16 -19.00 5.84
CA ASN A 487 -1.21 -19.49 5.90
C ASN A 487 -1.26 -20.88 6.59
N ALA A 488 -2.43 -21.51 6.62
CA ALA A 488 -2.62 -22.83 7.25
C ALA A 488 -1.73 -23.94 6.65
N ASN A 489 -1.27 -23.78 5.41
CA ASN A 489 -0.45 -24.74 4.68
C ASN A 489 1.06 -24.44 4.78
N GLY A 490 1.46 -23.37 5.46
CA GLY A 490 2.86 -22.98 5.65
C GLY A 490 3.19 -21.61 5.05
N ASP A 491 4.47 -21.42 4.74
CA ASP A 491 4.98 -20.18 4.18
C ASP A 491 4.61 -20.08 2.69
N VAL A 492 4.13 -18.91 2.27
CA VAL A 492 3.79 -18.59 0.87
C VAL A 492 4.55 -17.33 0.47
N ALA A 493 5.35 -17.42 -0.59
CA ALA A 493 6.10 -16.28 -1.10
C ALA A 493 5.15 -15.24 -1.71
N ILE A 494 5.13 -14.04 -1.12
CA ILE A 494 4.49 -12.85 -1.71
C ILE A 494 5.43 -12.23 -2.75
N ILE A 495 6.71 -12.17 -2.38
CA ILE A 495 7.82 -11.77 -3.24
C ILE A 495 8.81 -12.91 -3.24
N SER A 496 9.21 -13.36 -4.42
CA SER A 496 10.25 -14.37 -4.60
C SER A 496 11.61 -13.73 -4.87
N LYS A 497 12.69 -14.42 -4.51
CA LYS A 497 14.05 -14.02 -4.87
C LYS A 497 14.17 -13.86 -6.39
N GLY A 498 14.74 -12.74 -6.81
CA GLY A 498 14.87 -12.35 -8.22
C GLY A 498 13.72 -11.48 -8.72
N ASP A 499 12.62 -11.35 -7.96
CA ASP A 499 11.55 -10.41 -8.27
C ASP A 499 12.08 -8.98 -8.27
N THR A 500 11.54 -8.17 -9.17
CA THR A 500 11.99 -6.79 -9.36
C THR A 500 10.83 -5.82 -9.18
N GLY A 501 11.18 -4.56 -8.95
CA GLY A 501 10.22 -3.46 -8.98
C GLY A 501 10.91 -2.13 -8.76
N TRP A 502 10.19 -1.20 -8.15
CA TRP A 502 10.58 0.20 -8.05
C TRP A 502 10.27 0.77 -6.67
N ALA A 503 11.15 1.64 -6.19
CA ALA A 503 10.93 2.42 -4.99
C ALA A 503 11.11 3.92 -5.28
N VAL A 504 10.38 4.74 -4.52
CA VAL A 504 10.47 6.20 -4.55
C VAL A 504 10.57 6.75 -3.12
N LYS A 505 11.18 7.93 -2.99
CA LYS A 505 11.33 8.65 -1.72
C LYS A 505 10.75 10.05 -1.83
N ILE A 506 9.97 10.47 -0.83
CA ILE A 506 9.47 11.84 -0.68
C ILE A 506 9.70 12.29 0.76
N GLY A 507 10.78 13.06 0.98
CA GLY A 507 11.17 13.46 2.33
C GLY A 507 11.35 12.24 3.24
N ASN A 508 10.54 12.16 4.29
CA ASN A 508 10.55 11.08 5.28
C ASN A 508 9.52 9.98 5.00
N VAL A 509 8.99 9.91 3.78
CA VAL A 509 8.10 8.85 3.32
C VAL A 509 8.76 8.09 2.17
N TYR A 510 8.57 6.78 2.12
CA TYR A 510 8.92 5.97 0.97
C TYR A 510 7.70 5.17 0.50
N ALA A 511 7.72 4.81 -0.78
CA ALA A 511 6.81 3.84 -1.35
C ALA A 511 7.60 2.86 -2.20
N MET A 512 7.18 1.60 -2.24
CA MET A 512 7.81 0.56 -3.03
C MET A 512 6.76 -0.38 -3.60
N VAL A 513 6.92 -0.66 -4.89
CA VAL A 513 6.17 -1.68 -5.63
C VAL A 513 7.14 -2.78 -6.05
N VAL A 514 6.75 -4.04 -5.91
CA VAL A 514 7.47 -5.21 -6.44
C VAL A 514 6.50 -6.02 -7.29
N ASN A 515 7.02 -6.70 -8.33
CA ASN A 515 6.22 -7.46 -9.28
C ASN A 515 5.25 -6.60 -10.11
N ASP A 516 5.69 -5.41 -10.54
CA ASP A 516 4.87 -4.48 -11.32
C ASP A 516 4.47 -5.02 -12.70
N SER A 517 5.30 -5.85 -13.33
CA SER A 517 4.98 -6.49 -14.60
C SER A 517 4.28 -7.86 -14.45
N ARG A 518 3.83 -8.22 -13.24
CA ARG A 518 3.18 -9.51 -12.96
C ARG A 518 1.80 -9.33 -12.36
N THR A 519 1.05 -10.42 -12.34
CA THR A 519 -0.32 -10.47 -11.81
C THR A 519 -0.38 -10.39 -10.28
N ASN A 520 0.77 -10.48 -9.58
CA ASN A 520 0.88 -10.43 -8.12
C ASN A 520 1.64 -9.20 -7.59
N PRO A 521 1.19 -7.97 -7.87
CA PRO A 521 1.90 -6.79 -7.41
C PRO A 521 1.86 -6.68 -5.88
N PHE A 522 3.01 -6.34 -5.31
CA PHE A 522 3.15 -6.01 -3.89
C PHE A 522 3.43 -4.53 -3.75
N PHE A 523 2.78 -3.88 -2.78
CA PHE A 523 2.98 -2.47 -2.47
C PHE A 523 3.22 -2.27 -0.97
N THR A 524 4.09 -1.34 -0.63
CA THR A 524 4.26 -0.84 0.74
C THR A 524 4.50 0.66 0.72
N VAL A 525 3.96 1.34 1.72
CA VAL A 525 4.23 2.74 2.01
C VAL A 525 4.56 2.86 3.50
N GLY A 526 5.61 3.60 3.81
CA GLY A 526 6.00 3.80 5.20
C GLY A 526 6.61 5.17 5.46
N ALA A 527 6.52 5.57 6.72
CA ALA A 527 7.10 6.81 7.23
C ALA A 527 8.33 6.50 8.09
N PHE A 528 9.28 7.43 8.07
CA PHE A 528 10.54 7.33 8.80
C PHE A 528 10.29 7.27 10.31
N ILE A 529 11.00 6.34 10.97
CA ILE A 529 10.95 6.13 12.41
C ILE A 529 12.32 6.03 13.07
N GLN A 530 13.44 5.93 12.33
CA GLN A 530 14.78 5.90 12.94
C GLN A 530 15.94 6.18 11.97
#